data_AF-A0A966THI8-F1
#
_entry.id   AF-A0A966THI8-F1
#
_cell.length_a   1.000
_cell.length_b   1.000
_cell.length_c   1.000
_cell.angle_alpha   90.00
_cell.angle_beta   90.00
_cell.angle_gamma   90.00
#
_symmetry.space_group_name_H-M   'P 1'
#
loop_
_entity.id
_entity.type
_entity.pdbx_description
1 polymer ?
#
loop_
_entity_poly.entity_id
_entity_poly.type
_entity_poly.pdbx_seq_one_letter_code
_entity_poly.pdbx_strand_id
1 'polypeptide(L)'
;MSAILVAEFADLTQLATVGFTVRMNDSVGVAIGAASALCSVSAIAVLAGSALQKRFNLLMIQRVASVFFILFGISAIVNSIF
;
A
#
# COMPACT_ATOMS: atom_id res chain seq x y z
N MET A 1 13.90 19.24 2.92
CA MET A 1 13.64 18.40 4.11
C MET A 1 12.18 18.41 4.55
N SER A 2 11.46 19.53 4.47
CA SER A 2 10.05 19.65 4.90
C SER A 2 9.03 18.88 4.04
N ALA A 3 9.21 18.83 2.72
CA ALA A 3 8.25 18.17 1.82
C ALA A 3 8.16 16.64 2.01
N ILE A 4 9.26 15.99 2.40
CA ILE A 4 9.32 14.53 2.60
C ILE A 4 8.58 14.13 3.88
N LEU A 5 8.71 14.92 4.95
CA LEU A 5 7.94 14.70 6.19
C LEU A 5 6.44 14.78 5.92
N VAL A 6 5.98 15.82 5.20
CA VAL A 6 4.57 15.97 4.84
C VAL A 6 4.09 14.81 3.95
N ALA A 7 4.94 14.33 3.03
CA ALA A 7 4.63 13.17 2.21
C ALA A 7 4.59 11.86 3.03
N GLU A 8 5.44 11.72 4.05
CA GLU A 8 5.46 10.54 4.93
C GLU A 8 4.24 10.48 5.86
N PHE A 9 3.77 11.64 6.32
CA PHE A 9 2.52 11.75 7.11
C PHE A 9 1.24 11.53 6.30
N ALA A 10 1.33 11.59 4.96
CA ALA A 10 0.19 11.40 4.06
C ALA A 10 0.05 9.95 3.58
N ASP A 11 0.63 8.99 4.31
CA ASP A 11 0.51 7.58 3.94
C ASP A 11 -0.89 7.03 4.24
N LEU A 12 -1.44 6.26 3.28
CA LEU A 12 -2.78 5.67 3.38
C LEU A 12 -2.93 4.76 4.61
N THR A 13 -1.86 4.08 5.04
CA THR A 13 -1.90 3.22 6.22
C THR A 13 -2.04 4.02 7.50
N GLN A 14 -1.47 5.22 7.57
CA GLN A 14 -1.59 6.10 8.73
C GLN A 14 -3.00 6.66 8.85
N LEU A 15 -3.61 7.10 7.73
CA LEU A 15 -5.00 7.54 7.72
C LEU A 15 -5.97 6.42 8.12
N ALA A 16 -5.74 5.20 7.65
CA ALA A 16 -6.52 4.03 8.03
C ALA A 16 -6.38 3.72 9.53
N THR A 17 -5.15 3.74 10.05
CA THR A 17 -4.86 3.47 11.47
C THR A 17 -5.53 4.51 12.37
N VAL A 18 -5.45 5.81 12.03
CA VAL A 18 -6.15 6.88 12.76
C VAL A 18 -7.67 6.66 12.73
N GLY A 19 -8.24 6.32 11.57
CA GLY A 19 -9.66 6.02 11.45
C GLY A 19 -10.11 4.85 12.33
N PHE A 20 -9.33 3.77 12.38
CA PHE A 20 -9.62 2.63 13.26
C PHE A 20 -9.46 2.98 14.74
N THR A 21 -8.44 3.74 15.11
CA THR A 21 -8.24 4.21 16.49
C THR A 21 -9.41 5.07 16.96
N VAL A 22 -9.89 6.01 16.12
CA VAL A 22 -11.07 6.84 16.43
C VAL A 22 -12.32 5.99 16.59
N ARG A 23 -12.49 4.96 15.76
CA ARG A 23 -13.68 4.10 15.78
C ARG A 23 -13.70 3.10 16.93
N MET A 24 -12.55 2.55 17.31
CA MET A 24 -12.45 1.55 18.39
C MET A 24 -12.17 2.14 19.76
N ASN A 25 -11.72 3.40 19.83
CA ASN A 25 -11.33 4.08 21.07
C ASN A 25 -10.25 3.32 21.87
N ASP A 26 -9.46 2.49 21.19
CA ASP A 26 -8.38 1.68 21.75
C ASP A 26 -7.13 1.79 20.85
N SER A 27 -6.25 2.72 21.21
CA SER A 27 -5.03 3.00 20.46
C SER A 27 -4.02 1.85 20.49
N VAL A 28 -4.00 1.05 21.57
CA VAL A 28 -3.01 -0.04 21.73
C VAL A 28 -3.47 -1.26 20.96
N GLY A 29 -4.75 -1.62 21.05
CA GLY A 29 -5.34 -2.71 20.28
C GLY A 29 -5.23 -2.47 18.77
N VAL A 30 -5.49 -1.24 18.32
CA VAL A 30 -5.35 -0.88 16.90
C VAL A 30 -3.89 -0.88 16.45
N ALA A 31 -2.94 -0.41 17.27
CA ALA A 31 -1.51 -0.45 16.93
C ALA A 31 -1.01 -1.89 16.75
N ILE A 32 -1.37 -2.79 17.66
CA ILE A 32 -0.99 -4.21 17.58
C ILE A 32 -1.67 -4.86 16.36
N GLY A 33 -2.96 -4.62 16.15
CA GLY A 33 -3.70 -5.14 15.01
C GLY A 33 -3.12 -4.68 13.67
N ALA A 34 -2.80 -3.39 13.54
CA ALA A 34 -2.19 -2.82 12.35
C ALA A 34 -0.78 -3.40 12.10
N ALA A 35 0.05 -3.53 13.15
CA ALA A 35 1.38 -4.13 13.05
C ALA A 35 1.31 -5.62 12.63
N SER A 36 0.41 -6.40 13.24
CA SER A 36 0.19 -7.79 12.87
C SER A 36 -0.32 -7.92 11.43
N ALA A 37 -1.27 -7.08 11.02
CA ALA A 37 -1.78 -7.06 9.65
C ALA A 37 -0.67 -6.73 8.63
N LEU A 38 0.15 -5.72 8.92
CA LEU A 38 1.28 -5.34 8.06
C LEU A 38 2.29 -6.47 7.93
N CYS A 39 2.68 -7.10 9.05
CA CYS A 39 3.57 -8.26 9.06
C CYS A 39 2.99 -9.42 8.23
N SER A 40 1.70 -9.76 8.42
CA SER A 40 1.05 -10.84 7.69
C SER A 40 0.97 -10.56 6.19
N VAL A 41 0.54 -9.35 5.79
CA VAL A 41 0.48 -8.96 4.38
C VAL A 41 1.87 -8.96 3.75
N SER A 42 2.88 -8.47 4.46
CA SER A 42 4.27 -8.47 3.97
C SER A 42 4.80 -9.87 3.78
N ALA A 43 4.56 -10.78 4.73
CA ALA A 43 4.94 -12.19 4.60
C ALA A 43 4.27 -12.85 3.39
N ILE A 44 2.96 -12.63 3.21
CA ILE A 44 2.21 -13.15 2.06
C ILE A 44 2.77 -12.56 0.75
N ALA A 45 3.05 -11.26 0.71
CA ALA A 45 3.57 -10.59 -0.47
C ALA A 45 4.95 -11.12 -0.88
N VAL A 46 5.85 -11.36 0.08
CA VAL A 46 7.18 -11.93 -0.20
C VAL A 46 7.08 -13.37 -0.70
N LEU A 47 6.24 -14.20 -0.06
CA LEU A 47 6.03 -15.58 -0.48
C LEU A 47 5.41 -15.66 -1.88
N ALA A 48 4.36 -14.87 -2.13
CA ALA A 48 3.70 -14.80 -3.43
C ALA A 48 4.64 -14.25 -4.50
N GLY A 49 5.37 -13.16 -4.21
CA GLY A 49 6.33 -12.55 -5.13
C GLY A 49 7.47 -13.51 -5.50
N SER A 50 8.02 -14.23 -4.53
CA SER A 50 9.05 -15.25 -4.75
C SER A 50 8.53 -16.42 -5.60
N ALA A 51 7.30 -16.88 -5.35
CA ALA A 51 6.68 -17.92 -6.18
C ALA A 51 6.43 -17.44 -7.62
N LEU A 52 6.01 -16.19 -7.79
CA LEU A 52 5.75 -15.58 -9.11
C LEU A 52 7.05 -15.42 -9.92
N GLN A 53 8.14 -14.99 -9.28
CA GLN A 53 9.45 -14.84 -9.93
C GLN A 53 10.04 -16.16 -10.43
N LYS A 54 9.69 -17.31 -9.81
CA LYS A 54 10.09 -18.64 -10.31
C LYS A 54 9.40 -19.03 -11.60
N ARG A 55 8.20 -18.49 -11.87
CA ARG A 55 7.38 -18.81 -13.05
C ARG A 55 7.49 -17.74 -14.15
N PHE A 56 7.73 -16.49 -13.79
CA PHE A 56 7.73 -15.35 -14.70
C PHE A 56 9.02 -14.55 -14.60
N ASN A 57 9.55 -14.12 -15.74
CA ASN A 57 10.71 -13.24 -15.79
C ASN A 57 10.37 -11.89 -15.14
N LEU A 58 11.29 -11.34 -14.34
CA LEU A 58 11.16 -10.04 -13.67
C LEU A 58 10.73 -8.92 -14.63
N LEU A 59 11.19 -8.97 -15.89
CA LEU A 59 10.83 -8.01 -16.94
C LEU A 59 9.34 -8.04 -17.30
N MET A 60 8.70 -9.21 -17.31
CA MET A 60 7.26 -9.33 -17.56
C MET A 60 6.47 -8.74 -16.39
N ILE A 61 6.88 -9.03 -15.15
CA ILE A 61 6.23 -8.51 -13.94
C ILE A 61 6.31 -6.97 -13.94
N GLN A 62 7.48 -6.41 -14.24
CA GLN A 62 7.66 -4.95 -14.32
C GLN A 62 6.80 -4.32 -15.44
N ARG A 63 6.77 -4.90 -16.63
CA ARG A 63 5.94 -4.38 -17.73
C ARG A 63 4.47 -4.33 -17.36
N VAL A 64 3.95 -5.40 -16.77
CA VAL A 64 2.56 -5.47 -16.34
C VAL A 64 2.29 -4.41 -15.26
N ALA A 65 3.18 -4.28 -14.27
CA ALA A 65 3.07 -3.25 -13.23
C ALA A 65 3.07 -1.83 -13.82
N SER A 66 3.94 -1.53 -14.79
CA SER A 66 3.97 -0.22 -15.47
C SER A 66 2.69 0.08 -16.23
N VAL A 67 2.11 -0.91 -16.92
CA VAL A 67 0.83 -0.74 -17.63
C VAL A 67 -0.29 -0.42 -16.62
N PHE A 68 -0.38 -1.16 -15.52
CA PHE A 68 -1.34 -0.86 -14.45
C PHE A 68 -1.12 0.54 -13.86
N PHE A 69 0.13 0.94 -13.65
CA PHE A 69 0.47 2.25 -13.12
C PHE A 69 -0.02 3.39 -14.03
N ILE A 70 0.18 3.25 -15.35
CA ILE A 70 -0.33 4.21 -16.35
C ILE A 70 -1.86 4.24 -16.32
N LEU A 71 -2.52 3.08 -16.28
CA LEU A 71 -3.98 2.99 -16.23
C LEU A 71 -4.56 3.67 -14.98
N PHE A 72 -3.99 3.40 -13.80
CA PHE A 72 -4.41 4.07 -12.57
C PHE A 72 -4.13 5.56 -12.60
N GLY A 73 -2.99 5.99 -13.14
CA GLY A 73 -2.66 7.40 -13.31
C GLY A 73 -3.68 8.13 -14.19
N ILE A 74 -4.05 7.55 -15.34
CA ILE A 74 -5.08 8.10 -16.21
C ILE A 74 -6.42 8.13 -15.49
N SER A 75 -6.82 7.04 -14.83
CA SER A 75 -8.08 6.97 -14.09
C SER A 75 -8.17 8.02 -12.98
N ALA A 76 -7.08 8.27 -12.25
CA ALA A 76 -7.03 9.28 -11.20
C ALA A 76 -7.17 10.70 -11.75
N ILE A 77 -6.53 10.99 -12.89
CA ILE A 77 -6.66 12.29 -13.58
C ILE A 77 -8.10 12.48 -14.05
N VAL A 78 -8.70 11.48 -14.68
CA VAL A 78 -10.10 11.54 -15.15
C VAL A 78 -11.05 11.79 -13.98
N ASN A 79 -10.93 11.03 -12.88
CA ASN A 79 -11.74 11.22 -11.67
C ASN A 79 -11.50 12.57 -10.97
N SER A 80 -10.35 13.21 -11.18
CA SER A 80 -10.09 14.53 -10.60
C SER A 80 -10.64 15.68 -11.46
N ILE A 81 -10.91 15.44 -12.74
CA ILE A 81 -11.40 16.46 -13.69
C ILE A 81 -12.93 16.44 -13.81
N PHE A 82 -13.56 15.27 -13.67
CA PHE A 82 -15.02 15.08 -13.67
C PHE A 82 -15.55 14.88 -12.26
#